data_AF-A0A484B004-F1
#
_entry.id   AF-A0A484B004-F1
#
_cell.length_a   1.000
_cell.length_b   1.000
_cell.length_c   1.000
_cell.angle_alpha   90.00
_cell.angle_beta   90.00
_cell.angle_gamma   90.00
#
_symmetry.space_group_name_H-M   'P 1'
#
loop_
_entity.id
_entity.type
_entity.pdbx_description
1 polymer ?
#
loop_
_entity_poly.entity_id
_entity_poly.type
_entity_poly.pdbx_seq_one_letter_code
_entity_poly.pdbx_strand_id
1 'polypeptide(L)'
;MRVLPVWTFICCLNFTVLTRAKQVNEQLSTALRDVRVRVPHAVRRGEKAVLKCFYDIEDDSLYSVKWYKGRREFYRYTPKETPPMKVFHFPGVKVRRTSSNESQVVLDAVTMSTSGKYSCEVSADAPSFHTLIAAAELEVIETPHNAPFITGIRPRYRVGDILRGNCTSRHSRPAANLTWTVNNEE
;
A
#
# COMPACT_ATOMS: atom_id res chain seq x y z
N MET A 1 38.29 -80.59 -51.62
CA MET A 1 37.54 -79.39 -52.10
C MET A 1 37.46 -78.44 -50.89
N ARG A 2 38.26 -77.37 -50.77
CA ARG A 2 38.02 -76.00 -51.30
C ARG A 2 36.50 -75.73 -51.42
N VAL A 3 35.90 -74.73 -50.77
CA VAL A 3 36.11 -73.27 -50.98
C VAL A 3 35.70 -72.45 -49.72
N LEU A 4 36.40 -71.33 -49.48
CA LEU A 4 36.06 -70.19 -48.59
C LEU A 4 34.93 -69.32 -49.22
N PRO A 5 34.69 -68.05 -48.81
CA PRO A 5 34.18 -67.45 -47.55
C PRO A 5 32.93 -66.56 -47.84
N VAL A 6 32.29 -65.89 -46.86
CA VAL A 6 31.98 -64.43 -46.92
C VAL A 6 31.66 -63.95 -45.49
N TRP A 7 32.48 -63.02 -44.98
CA TRP A 7 32.14 -62.15 -43.85
C TRP A 7 31.60 -60.84 -44.44
N THR A 8 30.33 -60.53 -44.21
CA THR A 8 29.74 -59.24 -44.56
C THR A 8 30.02 -58.24 -43.45
N PHE A 9 30.93 -57.30 -43.70
CA PHE A 9 31.06 -56.08 -42.91
C PHE A 9 29.97 -55.08 -43.35
N ILE A 10 29.07 -54.71 -42.44
CA ILE A 10 28.21 -53.53 -42.61
C ILE A 10 28.82 -52.41 -41.77
N CYS A 11 29.45 -51.44 -42.44
CA CYS A 11 29.82 -50.16 -41.83
C CYS A 11 28.54 -49.32 -41.65
N CYS A 12 27.95 -49.36 -40.45
CA CYS A 12 27.03 -48.30 -40.04
C CYS A 12 27.87 -47.17 -39.41
N LEU A 13 28.03 -46.07 -40.15
CA LEU A 13 28.44 -44.79 -39.58
C LEU A 13 27.31 -44.30 -38.67
N ASN A 14 27.43 -44.53 -37.36
CA ASN A 14 26.59 -43.86 -36.38
C ASN A 14 27.01 -42.38 -36.32
N PHE A 15 26.30 -41.51 -37.03
CA PHE A 15 26.29 -40.09 -36.72
C PHE A 15 25.52 -39.89 -35.41
N THR A 16 26.20 -40.03 -34.27
CA THR A 16 25.70 -39.44 -33.03
C THR A 16 25.83 -37.94 -33.16
N VAL A 17 24.73 -37.27 -33.50
CA VAL A 17 24.62 -35.82 -33.31
C VAL A 17 24.71 -35.59 -31.80
N LEU A 18 25.88 -35.16 -31.33
CA LEU A 18 26.04 -34.56 -30.01
C LEU A 18 25.34 -33.20 -30.06
N THR A 19 24.03 -33.18 -29.90
CA THR A 19 23.35 -31.95 -29.50
C THR A 19 23.92 -31.58 -28.14
N ARG A 20 24.75 -30.52 -28.09
CA ARG A 20 25.05 -29.84 -26.83
C ARG A 20 23.70 -29.44 -26.24
N ALA A 21 23.23 -30.17 -25.23
CA ALA A 21 22.27 -29.61 -24.30
C ALA A 21 22.94 -28.35 -23.72
N LYS A 22 22.45 -27.16 -24.10
CA LYS A 22 22.80 -25.94 -23.38
C LYS A 22 22.31 -26.19 -21.96
N GLN A 23 23.25 -26.36 -21.04
CA GLN A 23 22.98 -26.32 -19.62
C GLN A 23 22.45 -24.91 -19.35
N VAL A 24 21.12 -24.78 -19.26
CA VAL A 24 20.50 -23.54 -18.80
C VAL A 24 20.92 -23.43 -17.35
N ASN A 25 21.89 -22.57 -17.09
CA ASN A 25 22.20 -22.15 -15.74
C ASN A 25 20.96 -21.38 -15.29
N GLU A 26 20.06 -22.02 -14.54
CA GLU A 26 19.07 -21.32 -13.73
C GLU A 26 19.85 -20.55 -12.65
N GLN A 27 20.47 -19.44 -13.05
CA GLN A 27 20.70 -18.36 -12.10
C GLN A 27 19.32 -17.97 -11.62
N LEU A 28 19.06 -18.19 -10.33
CA LEU A 28 17.88 -17.72 -9.65
C LEU A 28 17.88 -16.18 -9.79
N SER A 29 17.29 -15.68 -10.86
CA SER A 29 17.21 -14.26 -11.17
C SER A 29 16.45 -13.60 -10.02
N THR A 30 17.17 -12.85 -9.20
CA THR A 30 16.62 -12.06 -8.11
C THR A 30 15.79 -10.94 -8.71
N ALA A 31 14.47 -11.14 -8.73
CA ALA A 31 13.51 -10.22 -9.30
C ALA A 31 12.79 -9.44 -8.19
N LEU A 32 11.99 -8.43 -8.59
CA LEU A 32 11.18 -7.61 -7.69
C LEU A 32 10.52 -8.42 -6.55
N ARG A 33 10.78 -8.02 -5.30
CA ARG A 33 10.25 -8.67 -4.09
C ARG A 33 9.92 -7.68 -2.97
N ASP A 34 9.26 -8.18 -1.94
CA ASP A 34 8.97 -7.48 -0.68
C ASP A 34 8.24 -6.12 -0.82
N VAL A 35 7.28 -6.04 -1.76
CA VAL A 35 6.44 -4.84 -1.87
C VAL A 35 5.53 -4.73 -0.65
N ARG A 36 5.70 -3.65 0.11
CA ARG A 36 4.95 -3.35 1.34
C ARG A 36 4.58 -1.88 1.38
N VAL A 37 3.47 -1.57 2.04
CA VAL A 37 3.02 -0.18 2.23
C VAL A 37 2.99 0.19 3.70
N ARG A 38 3.31 1.45 3.99
CA ARG A 38 3.06 2.08 5.28
C ARG A 38 2.13 3.26 5.08
N VAL A 39 0.88 3.05 5.47
CA VAL A 39 -0.19 4.03 5.47
C VAL A 39 -0.58 4.29 6.93
N PRO A 40 -0.70 5.56 7.37
CA PRO A 40 -1.12 5.85 8.74
C PRO A 40 -2.56 5.35 8.94
N HIS A 41 -2.76 4.55 9.99
CA HIS A 41 -4.07 3.98 10.31
C HIS A 41 -5.10 5.08 10.58
N ALA A 42 -4.72 6.13 11.31
CA ALA A 42 -5.58 7.28 11.61
C ALA A 42 -4.85 8.60 11.38
N VAL A 43 -5.52 9.57 10.76
CA VAL A 43 -5.01 10.94 10.55
C VAL A 43 -6.12 11.94 10.86
N ARG A 44 -5.81 13.04 11.56
CA ARG A 44 -6.84 14.05 11.86
C ARG A 44 -7.20 14.84 10.61
N ARG A 45 -8.48 15.20 10.49
CA ARG A 45 -8.98 16.06 9.42
C ARG A 45 -8.15 17.34 9.32
N GLY A 46 -7.73 17.69 8.11
CA GLY A 46 -6.92 18.87 7.81
C GLY A 46 -5.41 18.66 7.92
N GLU A 47 -4.95 17.57 8.52
CA GLU A 47 -3.52 17.24 8.59
C GLU A 47 -3.02 16.62 7.27
N LYS A 48 -1.72 16.31 7.23
CA LYS A 48 -1.08 15.62 6.11
C LYS A 48 -1.02 14.12 6.37
N ALA A 49 -1.20 13.32 5.33
CA ALA A 49 -0.93 11.88 5.38
C ALA A 49 0.28 11.54 4.51
N VAL A 50 1.21 10.74 5.04
CA VAL A 50 2.39 10.29 4.32
C VAL A 50 2.24 8.80 4.02
N LEU A 51 2.09 8.46 2.75
CA LEU A 51 2.00 7.09 2.27
C LEU A 51 3.39 6.66 1.78
N LYS A 52 3.91 5.55 2.29
CA LYS A 52 5.21 5.00 1.85
C LYS A 52 5.04 3.64 1.21
N CYS A 53 5.78 3.40 0.15
CA CYS A 53 5.89 2.13 -0.54
C CYS A 53 7.34 1.67 -0.46
N PHE A 54 7.54 0.50 0.13
CA PHE A 54 8.82 -0.17 0.24
C PHE A 54 8.82 -1.34 -0.73
N TYR A 55 9.90 -1.52 -1.46
CA TYR A 55 10.06 -2.60 -2.42
C TYR A 55 11.55 -2.84 -2.62
N ASP A 56 11.90 -4.08 -2.96
CA ASP A 56 13.26 -4.46 -3.33
C ASP A 56 13.30 -4.82 -4.82
N ILE A 57 14.08 -4.06 -5.58
CA ILE A 57 14.20 -4.24 -7.03
C ILE A 57 15.34 -5.18 -7.40
N GLU A 58 16.25 -5.52 -6.46
CA GLU A 58 17.40 -6.39 -6.70
C GLU A 58 18.15 -6.04 -8.01
N ASP A 59 18.20 -6.97 -8.97
CA ASP A 59 18.86 -6.82 -10.28
C ASP A 59 17.91 -6.34 -11.40
N ASP A 60 16.62 -6.16 -11.09
CA ASP A 60 15.66 -5.59 -12.04
C ASP A 60 15.84 -4.07 -12.16
N SER A 61 15.26 -3.50 -13.22
CA SER A 61 15.08 -2.05 -13.33
C SER A 61 13.64 -1.67 -13.08
N LEU A 62 13.41 -0.55 -12.38
CA LEU A 62 12.05 -0.09 -12.07
C LEU A 62 11.36 0.45 -13.33
N TYR A 63 10.22 -0.12 -13.69
CA TYR A 63 9.34 0.42 -14.74
C TYR A 63 8.42 1.51 -14.18
N SER A 64 7.67 1.21 -13.11
CA SER A 64 6.79 2.22 -12.49
C SER A 64 6.39 1.91 -11.06
N VAL A 65 6.09 2.96 -10.29
CA VAL A 65 5.37 2.89 -9.01
C VAL A 65 4.08 3.67 -9.15
N LYS A 66 2.93 3.02 -8.89
CA LYS A 66 1.60 3.62 -8.99
C LYS A 66 0.88 3.53 -7.66
N TRP A 67 0.17 4.59 -7.30
CA TRP A 67 -0.72 4.61 -6.14
C TRP A 67 -2.18 4.72 -6.56
N TYR A 68 -2.98 3.89 -5.91
CA TYR A 68 -4.42 3.79 -6.09
C TYR A 68 -5.16 4.10 -4.80
N LYS A 69 -6.28 4.83 -4.91
CA LYS A 69 -7.30 4.89 -3.86
C LYS A 69 -8.49 4.08 -4.34
N GLY A 70 -8.78 2.96 -3.66
CA GLY A 70 -9.70 1.95 -4.16
C GLY A 70 -9.22 1.40 -5.51
N ARG A 71 -9.88 1.78 -6.60
CA ARG A 71 -9.56 1.35 -7.98
C ARG A 71 -9.04 2.48 -8.88
N ARG A 72 -8.88 3.69 -8.36
CA ARG A 72 -8.51 4.87 -9.16
C ARG A 72 -7.06 5.26 -8.89
N GLU A 73 -6.26 5.26 -9.95
CA GLU A 73 -4.90 5.80 -9.94
C GLU A 73 -4.97 7.29 -9.64
N PHE A 74 -4.17 7.75 -8.69
CA PHE A 74 -4.06 9.18 -8.38
C PHE A 74 -2.61 9.68 -8.44
N TYR A 75 -1.63 8.78 -8.49
CA TYR A 75 -0.22 9.12 -8.58
C TYR A 75 0.57 8.01 -9.30
N ARG A 76 1.53 8.42 -10.12
CA ARG A 76 2.47 7.53 -10.80
C ARG A 76 3.86 8.13 -10.86
N TYR A 77 4.86 7.28 -10.65
CA TYR A 77 6.25 7.55 -10.89
C TYR A 77 6.80 6.56 -11.93
N THR A 78 7.39 7.07 -13.01
CA THR A 78 7.98 6.31 -14.11
C THR A 78 9.35 6.91 -14.43
N PRO A 79 10.48 6.28 -14.01
CA PRO A 79 11.81 6.87 -14.13
C PRO A 79 12.21 7.29 -15.55
N LYS A 80 11.72 6.54 -16.55
CA LYS A 80 12.05 6.74 -17.98
C LYS A 80 11.20 7.83 -18.67
N GLU A 81 10.19 8.40 -18.00
CA GLU A 81 9.36 9.48 -18.54
C GLU A 81 9.90 10.87 -18.11
N THR A 82 9.65 11.89 -18.94
CA THR A 82 9.95 13.30 -18.61
C THR A 82 8.65 14.13 -18.66
N PRO A 83 8.12 14.63 -17.54
CA PRO A 83 8.60 14.43 -16.17
C PRO A 83 8.29 13.01 -15.64
N PRO A 84 9.09 12.48 -14.69
CA PRO A 84 8.90 11.11 -14.18
C PRO A 84 7.67 10.97 -13.28
N MET A 85 7.14 12.08 -12.76
CA MET A 85 5.99 12.10 -11.85
C MET A 85 4.73 12.61 -12.54
N LYS A 86 3.64 11.83 -12.43
CA LYS A 86 2.29 12.21 -12.86
C LYS A 86 1.32 12.12 -11.69
N VAL A 87 0.44 13.12 -11.58
CA VAL A 87 -0.63 13.18 -10.58
C VAL A 87 -1.96 13.25 -11.31
N PHE A 88 -2.89 12.37 -10.96
CA PHE A 88 -4.23 12.34 -11.52
C PHE A 88 -5.20 12.87 -10.49
N HIS A 89 -6.05 13.81 -10.91
CA HIS A 89 -7.00 14.43 -10.00
C HIS A 89 -8.06 13.41 -9.54
N PHE A 90 -8.22 13.26 -8.24
CA PHE A 90 -9.26 12.43 -7.65
C PHE A 90 -9.93 13.18 -6.47
N PRO A 91 -11.27 13.30 -6.43
CA PRO A 91 -11.96 13.97 -5.35
C PRO A 91 -11.59 13.40 -3.97
N GLY A 92 -11.26 14.28 -3.02
CA GLY A 92 -10.84 13.88 -1.67
C GLY A 92 -9.36 13.49 -1.54
N VAL A 93 -8.57 13.55 -2.62
CA VAL A 93 -7.13 13.27 -2.59
C VAL A 93 -6.38 14.45 -3.20
N LYS A 94 -5.56 15.12 -2.38
CA LYS A 94 -4.73 16.26 -2.80
C LYS A 94 -3.26 15.93 -2.61
N VAL A 95 -2.56 15.59 -3.69
CA VAL A 95 -1.14 15.22 -3.65
C VAL A 95 -0.25 16.46 -3.57
N ARG A 96 0.68 16.47 -2.62
CA ARG A 96 1.79 17.45 -2.52
C ARG A 96 2.98 16.97 -3.35
N ARG A 97 3.11 17.50 -4.57
CA ARG A 97 4.18 17.14 -5.51
C ARG A 97 5.60 17.37 -4.95
N THR A 98 5.82 18.48 -4.25
CA THR A 98 7.15 18.86 -3.72
C THR A 98 7.67 17.95 -2.60
N SER A 99 6.82 17.09 -2.05
CA SER A 99 7.18 16.13 -0.99
C SER A 99 6.87 14.69 -1.38
N SER A 100 6.56 14.44 -2.65
CA SER A 100 6.29 13.09 -3.20
C SER A 100 7.40 12.70 -4.18
N ASN A 101 7.69 11.40 -4.29
CA ASN A 101 8.76 10.87 -5.14
C ASN A 101 8.48 9.40 -5.51
N GLU A 102 9.52 8.62 -5.84
CA GLU A 102 9.43 7.20 -6.21
C GLU A 102 8.95 6.25 -5.10
N SER A 103 9.11 6.64 -3.84
CA SER A 103 8.87 5.78 -2.67
C SER A 103 7.81 6.34 -1.71
N GLN A 104 7.50 7.64 -1.76
CA GLN A 104 6.50 8.24 -0.90
C GLN A 104 5.55 9.19 -1.63
N VAL A 105 4.31 9.24 -1.16
CA VAL A 105 3.28 10.19 -1.61
C VAL A 105 2.69 10.91 -0.40
N VAL A 106 2.72 12.23 -0.44
CA VAL A 106 2.18 13.09 0.63
C VAL A 106 0.84 13.67 0.20
N LEU A 107 -0.20 13.41 1.01
CA LEU A 107 -1.51 14.01 0.85
C LEU A 107 -1.66 15.21 1.77
N ASP A 108 -2.13 16.34 1.24
CA ASP A 108 -2.38 17.57 1.99
C ASP A 108 -3.86 17.70 2.38
N ALA A 109 -4.09 18.30 3.56
CA ALA A 109 -5.41 18.72 4.04
C ALA A 109 -6.44 17.58 3.90
N VAL A 110 -6.17 16.46 4.57
CA VAL A 110 -7.02 15.27 4.46
C VAL A 110 -8.45 15.55 4.93
N THR A 111 -9.41 14.93 4.28
CA THR A 111 -10.84 15.09 4.56
C THR A 111 -11.48 13.74 4.81
N MET A 112 -12.74 13.71 5.24
CA MET A 112 -13.45 12.44 5.46
C MET A 112 -13.52 11.54 4.21
N SER A 113 -13.50 12.12 3.01
CA SER A 113 -13.47 11.36 1.75
C SER A 113 -12.08 10.82 1.40
N THR A 114 -11.04 11.28 2.09
CA THR A 114 -9.68 10.72 1.99
C THR A 114 -9.61 9.33 2.64
N SER A 115 -10.51 8.97 3.55
CA SER A 115 -10.55 7.62 4.13
C SER A 115 -10.74 6.51 3.07
N GLY A 116 -10.18 5.34 3.36
CA GLY A 116 -10.35 4.10 2.60
C GLY A 116 -9.02 3.45 2.19
N LYS A 117 -9.13 2.45 1.30
CA LYS A 117 -8.02 1.60 0.89
C LYS A 117 -7.06 2.32 -0.05
N TYR A 118 -5.78 2.30 0.30
CA TYR A 118 -4.67 2.75 -0.53
C TYR A 118 -3.79 1.58 -0.93
N SER A 119 -3.47 1.49 -2.22
CA SER A 119 -2.61 0.43 -2.76
C SER A 119 -1.43 1.03 -3.50
N CYS A 120 -0.24 0.46 -3.31
CA CYS A 120 0.94 0.71 -4.13
C CYS A 120 1.19 -0.50 -5.04
N GLU A 121 1.26 -0.26 -6.34
CA GLU A 121 1.67 -1.23 -7.37
C GLU A 121 3.07 -0.86 -7.85
N VAL A 122 3.99 -1.82 -7.80
CA VAL A 122 5.36 -1.68 -8.28
C VAL A 122 5.55 -2.66 -9.43
N SER A 123 6.06 -2.15 -10.56
CA SER A 123 6.38 -2.95 -11.73
C SER A 123 7.86 -2.82 -12.06
N ALA A 124 8.53 -3.96 -12.24
CA ALA A 124 9.83 -4.07 -12.86
C ALA A 124 9.72 -4.01 -14.39
N ASP A 125 10.80 -3.58 -15.04
CA ASP A 125 10.96 -3.57 -16.48
C ASP A 125 11.43 -4.95 -16.99
N ALA A 126 11.72 -5.03 -18.29
CA ALA A 126 12.41 -6.18 -18.86
C ALA A 126 13.69 -6.51 -18.07
N PRO A 127 14.00 -7.80 -17.84
CA PRO A 127 13.35 -8.97 -18.42
C PRO A 127 12.22 -9.59 -17.58
N SER A 128 12.11 -9.29 -16.29
CA SER A 128 11.18 -9.99 -15.40
C SER A 128 9.72 -9.57 -15.62
N PHE A 129 9.48 -8.28 -15.91
CA PHE A 129 8.15 -7.66 -15.97
C PHE A 129 7.29 -7.94 -14.71
N HIS A 130 7.92 -8.27 -13.59
CA HIS A 130 7.21 -8.58 -12.36
C HIS A 130 6.42 -7.38 -11.87
N THR A 131 5.20 -7.63 -11.40
CA THR A 131 4.35 -6.60 -10.81
C THR A 131 3.78 -7.12 -9.50
N LEU A 132 4.01 -6.36 -8.43
CA LEU A 132 3.54 -6.68 -7.09
C LEU A 132 2.75 -5.51 -6.53
N ILE A 133 1.74 -5.82 -5.71
CA ILE A 133 0.84 -4.82 -5.13
C ILE A 133 0.67 -5.08 -3.62
N ALA A 134 0.73 -4.01 -2.84
CA ALA A 134 0.43 -4.03 -1.42
C ALA A 134 -0.55 -2.91 -1.06
N ALA A 135 -1.37 -3.12 -0.04
CA ALA A 135 -2.42 -2.19 0.33
C ALA A 135 -2.62 -2.09 1.84
N ALA A 136 -3.11 -0.92 2.28
CA ALA A 136 -3.49 -0.64 3.66
C ALA A 136 -4.64 0.38 3.70
N GLU A 137 -5.36 0.40 4.82
CA GLU A 137 -6.48 1.32 5.06
C GLU A 137 -5.98 2.60 5.74
N LEU A 138 -6.58 3.73 5.34
CA LEU A 138 -6.42 5.02 6.01
C LEU A 138 -7.78 5.47 6.55
N GLU A 139 -7.83 5.85 7.82
CA GLU A 139 -9.00 6.47 8.42
C GLU A 139 -8.72 7.93 8.76
N VAL A 140 -9.56 8.84 8.26
CA VAL A 140 -9.56 10.24 8.71
C VAL A 140 -10.50 10.38 9.90
N ILE A 141 -9.96 10.88 10.99
CA ILE A 141 -10.68 11.12 12.25
C ILE A 141 -10.93 12.61 12.47
N GLU A 142 -11.98 12.93 13.21
CA GLU A 142 -12.31 14.27 13.66
C GLU A 142 -12.46 14.23 15.17
N THR A 143 -11.62 14.98 15.87
CA THR A 143 -11.68 15.10 17.32
C THR A 143 -12.65 16.22 17.70
N PRO A 144 -13.39 16.10 18.83
CA PRO A 144 -14.20 17.20 19.33
C PRO A 144 -13.36 18.47 19.48
N HIS A 145 -13.85 19.58 18.93
CA HIS A 145 -13.18 20.87 19.05
C HIS A 145 -13.39 21.54 20.42
N ASN A 146 -14.48 21.19 21.11
CA ASN A 146 -14.87 21.75 22.39
C ASN A 146 -15.03 20.64 23.42
N ALA A 147 -14.85 20.98 24.70
CA ALA A 147 -15.20 20.09 25.80
C ALA A 147 -16.69 19.72 25.74
N PRO A 148 -17.07 18.51 26.21
CA PRO A 148 -18.48 18.16 26.34
C PRO A 148 -19.16 19.11 27.32
N PHE A 149 -20.45 19.37 27.10
CA PHE A 149 -21.25 20.21 27.98
C PHE A 149 -22.36 19.39 28.62
N ILE A 150 -22.71 19.76 29.85
CA ILE A 150 -23.75 19.08 30.63
C ILE A 150 -25.00 19.95 30.69
N THR A 151 -26.15 19.32 30.48
CA THR A 151 -27.49 19.93 30.59
C THR A 151 -28.38 19.11 31.51
N GLY A 152 -29.45 19.71 32.03
CA GLY A 152 -30.44 19.02 32.88
C GLY A 152 -30.12 18.96 34.37
N ILE A 153 -28.91 19.38 34.79
CA ILE A 153 -28.53 19.45 36.20
C ILE A 153 -29.15 20.69 36.87
N ARG A 154 -29.66 20.51 38.09
CA ARG A 154 -30.20 21.58 38.94
C ARG A 154 -29.08 22.19 39.79
N PRO A 155 -29.16 23.50 40.13
CA PRO A 155 -28.14 24.16 40.95
C PRO A 155 -28.12 23.67 42.41
N ARG A 156 -29.19 23.01 42.89
CA ARG A 156 -29.31 22.49 44.26
C ARG A 156 -30.08 21.18 44.27
N TYR A 157 -29.68 20.29 45.17
CA TYR A 157 -30.30 18.99 45.42
C TYR A 157 -30.44 18.75 46.91
N ARG A 158 -31.45 17.98 47.31
CA ARG A 158 -31.59 17.45 48.68
C ARG A 158 -30.98 16.07 48.77
N VAL A 159 -30.60 15.67 49.98
CA VAL A 159 -30.16 14.29 50.25
C VAL A 159 -31.28 13.33 49.86
N GLY A 160 -30.94 12.33 49.03
CA GLY A 160 -31.90 11.38 48.45
C GLY A 160 -32.43 11.76 47.07
N ASP A 161 -32.15 12.96 46.55
CA ASP A 161 -32.49 13.30 45.17
C ASP A 161 -31.65 12.52 44.15
N ILE A 162 -32.27 12.16 43.03
CA ILE A 162 -31.56 11.56 41.89
C ILE A 162 -31.03 12.68 40.98
N LEU A 163 -29.72 12.71 40.76
CA LEU A 163 -29.09 13.59 39.78
C LEU A 163 -29.29 13.01 38.38
N ARG A 164 -29.91 13.79 37.49
CA ARG A 164 -30.10 13.43 36.07
C ARG A 164 -29.53 14.55 35.21
N GLY A 165 -28.55 14.22 34.39
CA GLY A 165 -27.92 15.14 33.46
C GLY A 165 -27.68 14.47 32.11
N ASN A 166 -27.54 15.28 31.07
CA ASN A 166 -27.14 14.86 29.74
C ASN A 166 -25.81 15.51 29.40
N CYS A 167 -24.78 14.69 29.18
CA CYS A 167 -23.46 15.10 28.73
C CYS A 167 -23.38 14.91 27.22
N THR A 168 -23.13 15.99 26.49
CA THR A 168 -23.10 15.98 25.02
C THR A 168 -21.76 16.49 24.51
N SER A 169 -21.11 15.72 23.64
CA SER A 169 -19.98 16.15 22.82
C SER A 169 -20.41 16.28 21.37
N ARG A 170 -19.99 17.36 20.70
CA ARG A 170 -20.34 17.64 19.31
C ARG A 170 -19.13 17.41 18.39
N HIS A 171 -19.42 17.01 17.16
CA HIS A 171 -18.47 16.94 16.04
C HIS A 171 -17.25 16.05 16.31
N SER A 172 -17.47 14.75 16.38
CA SER A 172 -16.40 13.76 16.48
C SER A 172 -16.65 12.57 15.55
N ARG A 173 -15.58 12.06 14.95
CA ARG A 173 -15.55 10.78 14.25
C ARG A 173 -14.24 10.07 14.57
N PRO A 174 -14.24 8.89 15.23
CA PRO A 174 -15.42 8.17 15.74
C PRO A 174 -16.17 8.94 16.84
N ALA A 175 -17.32 8.41 17.28
CA ALA A 175 -18.07 9.00 18.39
C ALA A 175 -17.18 9.11 19.64
N ALA A 176 -17.21 10.26 20.31
CA ALA A 176 -16.40 10.48 21.50
C ALA A 176 -16.86 9.58 22.66
N ASN A 177 -15.91 9.03 23.41
CA ASN A 177 -16.19 8.34 24.66
C ASN A 177 -16.43 9.38 25.76
N LEU A 178 -17.59 9.31 26.40
CA LEU A 178 -17.99 10.22 27.48
C LEU A 178 -18.04 9.45 28.79
N THR A 179 -17.28 9.91 29.78
CA THR A 179 -17.31 9.42 31.16
C THR A 179 -17.84 10.52 32.08
N TRP A 180 -18.59 10.10 33.09
CA TRP A 180 -19.07 11.00 34.14
C TRP A 180 -18.19 10.86 35.36
N THR A 181 -17.96 11.96 36.08
CA THR A 181 -17.26 11.96 37.36
C THR A 181 -17.96 12.91 38.31
N VAL A 182 -18.11 12.52 39.58
CA VAL A 182 -18.65 13.36 40.65
C VAL A 182 -17.56 13.54 41.71
N ASN A 183 -17.18 14.79 42.01
CA ASN A 183 -16.10 15.11 42.94
C ASN A 183 -14.75 14.44 42.62
N ASN A 184 -14.45 14.24 41.33
CA ASN A 184 -13.28 13.52 40.81
C ASN A 184 -13.25 12.02 41.09
N GLU A 185 -14.37 11.44 41.51
CA GLU A 185 -14.58 9.99 41.55
C GLU A 185 -15.46 9.59 40.37
N GLU A 186 -15.17 8.43 39.77
CA GLU A 186 -15.95 7.86 38.66
C GLU A 186 -17.20 7.12 39.17
#